data_AF-A0A4Y2UIZ7-F1
#
_entry.id   AF-A0A4Y2UIZ7-F1
#
_cell.length_a   1.000
_cell.length_b   1.000
_cell.length_c   1.000
_cell.angle_alpha   90.00
_cell.angle_beta   90.00
_cell.angle_gamma   90.00
#
_symmetry.space_group_name_H-M   'P 1'
#
loop_
_entity.id
_entity.type
_entity.pdbx_description
1 polymer ?
#
loop_
_entity_poly.entity_id
_entity_poly.type
_entity_poly.pdbx_seq_one_letter_code
_entity_poly.pdbx_strand_id
1 'polypeptide(L)'
;MFRNKLSQMKNIDDIFSNPSSTSDAVSQADVKMFHPIYKAHANEQNLNNRRNETFLKSSTKVKSDHSSLPPTKGEAEQHTFSNVILFCQL
;
A
#
# COMPACT_ATOMS: atom_id res chain seq x y z
N MET A 1 24.90 -6.75 0.53
CA MET A 1 23.67 -6.08 0.02
C MET A 1 22.49 -6.17 1.00
N PHE A 2 22.15 -7.35 1.55
CA PHE A 2 20.98 -7.54 2.43
C PHE A 2 20.99 -6.77 3.76
N ARG A 3 22.15 -6.64 4.43
CA ARG A 3 22.25 -5.95 5.74
C ARG A 3 21.88 -4.46 5.68
N ASN A 4 22.22 -3.79 4.57
CA ASN A 4 21.88 -2.38 4.35
C ASN A 4 20.36 -2.20 4.22
N LYS A 5 19.69 -3.08 3.47
CA LYS A 5 18.24 -3.04 3.29
C LYS A 5 17.49 -3.30 4.60
N LEU A 6 17.95 -4.26 5.40
CA LEU A 6 17.36 -4.55 6.72
C LEU A 6 17.52 -3.37 7.68
N SER A 7 18.69 -2.72 7.68
CA SER A 7 18.93 -1.51 8.47
C SER A 7 18.04 -0.34 8.05
N GLN A 8 17.77 -0.19 6.76
CA GLN A 8 16.87 0.85 6.24
C GLN A 8 15.41 0.58 6.63
N MET A 9 14.95 -0.66 6.53
CA MET A 9 13.57 -1.02 6.94
C MET A 9 13.37 -0.79 8.44
N LYS A 10 14.37 -1.10 9.27
CA LYS A 10 14.30 -0.85 10.71
C LYS A 10 14.21 0.66 11.03
N ASN A 11 14.98 1.49 10.35
CA ASN A 11 14.91 2.95 10.51
C ASN A 11 13.54 3.53 10.10
N ILE A 12 12.92 2.97 9.06
CA ILE A 12 11.56 3.35 8.62
C ILE A 12 10.52 2.95 9.67
N ASP A 13 10.61 1.73 10.21
CA ASP A 13 9.72 1.22 11.26
C ASP A 13 9.78 2.06 12.55
N ASP A 14 11.00 2.46 12.95
CA ASP A 14 11.24 3.35 14.08
C ASP A 14 10.58 4.73 13.88
N ILE A 15 10.55 5.25 12.64
CA ILE A 15 9.92 6.54 12.32
C ILE A 15 8.40 6.44 12.43
N PHE A 16 7.78 5.39 11.88
CA PHE A 16 6.32 5.22 11.95
C PHE A 16 5.82 4.89 13.35
N SER A 17 6.61 4.17 14.14
CA SER A 17 6.26 3.77 15.50
C SER A 17 6.45 4.89 16.52
N ASN A 18 7.19 5.94 16.18
CA ASN A 18 7.45 7.06 17.06
C ASN A 18 6.38 8.17 16.87
N PRO A 19 5.51 8.41 17.87
CA PRO A 19 4.47 9.44 17.77
C PRO A 19 5.02 10.87 17.78
N SER A 20 6.30 11.06 18.14
CA SER A 20 6.99 12.35 18.08
C SER A 20 7.69 12.60 16.73
N SER A 21 7.59 11.66 15.78
CA SER A 21 8.11 11.85 14.43
C SER A 21 7.43 13.03 13.74
N THR A 22 8.23 13.83 13.04
CA THR A 22 7.71 14.97 12.29
C THR A 22 6.98 14.49 11.03
N SER A 23 6.01 15.28 10.57
CA SER A 23 5.31 15.00 9.31
C SER A 23 6.24 14.86 8.11
N ASP A 24 7.34 15.62 8.08
CA ASP A 24 8.36 15.52 7.03
C ASP A 24 9.11 14.19 7.09
N ALA A 25 9.53 13.77 8.29
CA ALA A 25 10.21 12.49 8.48
C ALA A 25 9.33 11.31 8.06
N VAL A 26 8.04 11.35 8.42
CA VAL A 26 7.04 10.34 8.00
C VAL A 26 6.87 10.35 6.48
N SER A 27 6.74 11.52 5.85
CA SER A 27 6.58 11.63 4.40
C SER A 27 7.79 11.08 3.64
N GLN A 28 9.00 11.35 4.11
CA GLN A 28 10.22 10.79 3.50
C GLN A 28 10.36 9.29 3.72
N ALA A 29 9.98 8.77 4.89
CA ALA A 29 9.97 7.35 5.19
C ALA A 29 8.98 6.60 4.29
N ASP A 30 7.79 7.15 4.11
CA ASP A 30 6.77 6.71 3.14
C ASP A 30 7.37 6.57 1.75
N VAL A 31 7.96 7.64 1.22
CA VAL A 31 8.54 7.64 -0.14
C VAL A 31 9.57 6.52 -0.26
N LYS A 32 10.50 6.41 0.70
CA LYS A 32 11.54 5.37 0.69
C LYS A 32 10.98 3.94 0.74
N MET A 33 9.91 3.72 1.50
CA MET A 33 9.25 2.41 1.62
C MET A 33 8.49 2.03 0.35
N PHE A 34 7.77 2.97 -0.24
CA PHE A 34 6.88 2.71 -1.37
C PHE A 34 7.57 2.76 -2.74
N HIS A 35 8.70 3.46 -2.86
CA HIS A 35 9.51 3.52 -4.08
C HIS A 35 9.80 2.15 -4.71
N PRO A 36 10.33 1.16 -3.95
CA PRO A 36 10.60 -0.18 -4.49
C PRO A 36 9.33 -0.99 -4.77
N ILE A 37 8.25 -0.77 -4.02
CA ILE A 37 6.97 -1.49 -4.17
C ILE A 37 6.33 -1.14 -5.50
N TYR A 38 6.25 0.16 -5.80
CA TYR A 38 5.67 0.59 -7.06
C TYR A 38 6.67 0.50 -8.22
N LYS A 39 7.98 0.34 -7.97
CA LYS A 39 9.09 0.44 -8.96
C LYS A 39 9.31 1.86 -9.50
N ALA A 40 9.25 2.87 -8.63
CA ALA A 40 9.25 4.28 -9.06
C ALA A 40 10.60 4.69 -9.61
N HIS A 41 10.63 5.69 -10.48
CA HIS A 41 11.90 6.22 -10.94
C HIS A 41 12.57 6.98 -9.80
N ALA A 42 13.88 6.81 -9.58
CA ALA A 42 14.58 7.29 -8.37
C ALA A 42 14.49 8.81 -8.10
N ASN A 43 14.05 9.59 -9.09
CA ASN A 43 13.83 11.04 -9.00
C ASN A 43 12.38 11.43 -8.68
N GLU A 44 11.46 10.47 -8.62
CA GLU A 44 10.05 10.70 -8.34
C GLU A 44 9.85 10.87 -6.83
N GLN A 45 9.89 12.12 -6.37
CA GLN A 45 9.71 12.46 -4.95
C GLN A 45 8.24 12.40 -4.49
N ASN A 46 7.30 12.47 -5.44
CA ASN A 46 5.87 12.41 -5.18
C ASN A 46 5.27 11.17 -5.83
N LEU A 47 4.82 10.23 -5.00
CA LEU A 47 4.27 8.95 -5.45
C LEU A 47 2.74 8.97 -5.62
N ASN A 48 2.05 10.11 -5.47
CA ASN A 48 0.58 10.18 -5.45
C ASN A 48 -0.05 9.65 -6.74
N ASN A 49 0.48 10.09 -7.90
CA ASN A 49 -0.02 9.61 -9.19
C ASN A 49 0.16 8.10 -9.33
N ARG A 50 1.27 7.58 -8.82
CA ARG A 50 1.62 6.17 -8.86
C ARG A 50 0.76 5.32 -7.93
N ARG A 51 0.45 5.84 -6.74
CA ARG A 51 -0.50 5.27 -5.77
C ARG A 51 -1.89 5.19 -6.41
N ASN A 52 -2.34 6.28 -7.02
CA ASN A 52 -3.64 6.35 -7.70
C ASN A 52 -3.73 5.38 -8.88
N GLU A 53 -2.70 5.30 -9.73
CA GLU A 53 -2.65 4.34 -10.82
C GLU A 53 -2.65 2.90 -10.32
N THR A 54 -1.88 2.60 -9.27
CA THR A 54 -1.81 1.24 -8.73
C THR A 54 -3.13 0.85 -8.09
N PHE A 55 -3.77 1.77 -7.36
CA PHE A 55 -5.10 1.60 -6.80
C PHE A 55 -6.16 1.35 -7.89
N LEU A 56 -6.14 2.13 -8.97
CA LEU A 56 -7.04 1.95 -10.10
C LEU A 56 -6.82 0.59 -10.79
N LYS A 57 -5.55 0.18 -10.97
CA LYS A 57 -5.18 -1.13 -11.54
C LYS A 57 -5.58 -2.30 -10.63
N SER A 58 -5.48 -2.17 -9.31
CA SER A 58 -5.94 -3.20 -8.36
C SER A 58 -7.46 -3.27 -8.30
N SER A 59 -8.14 -2.13 -8.33
CA SER A 59 -9.60 -2.03 -8.34
C SER A 59 -10.20 -2.65 -9.60
N THR A 60 -9.59 -2.40 -10.77
CA THR A 60 -10.05 -2.95 -12.06
C THR A 60 -9.72 -4.44 -12.26
N LYS A 61 -8.77 -5.00 -11.50
CA LYS A 61 -8.47 -6.44 -11.50
C LYS A 61 -9.47 -7.28 -10.71
N VAL A 62 -10.28 -6.68 -9.85
CA VAL A 62 -11.45 -7.34 -9.24
C VAL A 62 -12.58 -7.34 -10.28
N LYS A 63 -12.37 -8.03 -11.40
CA LYS A 63 -13.49 -8.66 -12.09
C LYS A 63 -13.76 -9.92 -11.30
N SER A 64 -14.72 -9.83 -10.38
CA SER A 64 -15.33 -11.02 -9.82
C SER A 64 -15.84 -11.84 -11.01
N ASP A 65 -15.23 -13.01 -11.24
CA ASP A 65 -15.90 -14.07 -11.98
C ASP A 65 -17.05 -14.55 -11.10
N HIS A 66 -18.15 -13.77 -11.11
CA HIS A 66 -19.39 -14.04 -10.39
C HIS A 66 -20.03 -15.38 -10.82
N SER A 67 -19.51 -16.01 -11.88
CA SER A 67 -19.84 -17.36 -12.33
C SER A 67 -19.41 -18.45 -11.33
N SER A 68 -18.42 -18.19 -10.48
CA SER A 68 -17.86 -19.20 -9.55
C SER A 68 -18.34 -19.08 -8.10
N LEU A 69 -19.02 -17.99 -7.75
CA LEU A 69 -19.48 -17.75 -6.37
C LEU A 69 -20.89 -18.35 -6.19
N PRO A 70 -21.08 -19.30 -5.26
CA PRO A 70 -22.42 -19.76 -4.94
C PRO A 70 -23.22 -18.58 -4.37
N PRO A 71 -24.48 -18.37 -4.78
CA PRO A 71 -25.29 -17.26 -4.30
C PRO A 71 -25.47 -17.41 -2.79
N THR A 72 -24.73 -16.62 -2.02
CA THR A 72 -24.72 -16.70 -0.57
C THR A 72 -25.03 -15.32 -0.01
N LYS A 73 -25.93 -15.29 0.97
CA LYS A 73 -26.46 -14.09 1.64
C LYS A 73 -25.40 -13.12 2.23
N GLY A 74 -24.10 -13.42 2.13
CA GLY A 74 -22.99 -12.62 2.66
C GLY A 74 -22.14 -11.88 1.61
N GLU A 75 -22.51 -11.90 0.31
CA GLU A 75 -21.74 -11.24 -0.77
C GLU A 75 -21.57 -9.73 -0.52
N ALA A 76 -22.58 -9.06 0.04
CA ALA A 76 -22.50 -7.65 0.42
C ALA A 76 -21.41 -7.39 1.48
N GLU A 77 -21.30 -8.25 2.50
CA GLU A 77 -20.34 -8.08 3.59
C GLU A 77 -18.91 -8.38 3.13
N GLN A 78 -18.71 -9.39 2.28
CA GLN A 78 -17.39 -9.80 1.81
C GLN A 78 -16.79 -8.79 0.82
N HIS A 79 -17.61 -8.15 -0.02
CA HIS A 79 -17.18 -7.02 -0.85
C HIS A 79 -16.79 -5.79 -0.01
N THR A 80 -17.54 -5.49 1.06
CA THR A 80 -17.16 -4.43 2.00
C THR A 80 -15.86 -4.77 2.73
N PHE A 81 -15.69 -6.01 3.20
CA PHE A 81 -14.51 -6.44 3.93
C PHE A 81 -13.23 -6.44 3.08
N SER A 82 -13.32 -6.89 1.82
CA SER A 82 -12.20 -6.87 0.88
C SER A 82 -11.73 -5.44 0.55
N ASN A 83 -12.68 -4.52 0.37
CA ASN A 83 -12.37 -3.10 0.15
C ASN A 83 -11.79 -2.44 1.42
N VAL A 84 -12.27 -2.80 2.61
CA VAL A 84 -11.75 -2.27 3.89
C VAL A 84 -10.34 -2.80 4.17
N ILE A 85 -10.05 -4.08 3.91
CA ILE A 85 -8.70 -4.64 4.06
C ILE A 85 -7.71 -3.97 3.08
N LEU A 86 -8.13 -3.71 1.84
CA LEU A 86 -7.32 -2.98 0.87
C LEU A 86 -7.05 -1.53 1.31
N PHE A 87 -8.01 -0.89 1.99
CA PHE A 87 -7.86 0.46 2.52
C PHE A 87 -6.95 0.53 3.75
N CYS A 88 -6.89 -0.54 4.57
CA CYS A 88 -6.01 -0.61 5.74
C CYS A 88 -4.56 -1.05 5.42
N GLN A 89 -4.29 -1.54 4.21
CA GLN A 89 -2.96 -1.98 3.77
C GLN A 89 -2.22 -0.95 2.88
N LEU A 90 -2.85 0.20 2.62
CA LEU A 90 -2.30 1.37 1.90
C LEU A 90 -2.01 2.51 2.88
#